data_AF-A0A0C1M545-F1
#
_entry.id   AF-A0A0C1M545-F1
#
_cell.length_a   1.000
_cell.length_b   1.000
_cell.length_c   1.000
_cell.angle_alpha   90.00
_cell.angle_beta   90.00
_cell.angle_gamma   90.00
#
_symmetry.space_group_name_H-M   'P 1'
#
loop_
_entity.id
_entity.type
_entity.pdbx_description
1 polymer ?
#
loop_
_entity_poly.entity_id
_entity_poly.type
_entity_poly.pdbx_seq_one_letter_code
_entity_poly.pdbx_strand_id
1 'polypeptide(L)'
;MTIIEPMVSKFREVPVELENAKVKIAIEQEMMTPSRGFIAEACKYAHEKKRSLDVLISSNNDTNTFNDSEIKIMEDDLFQCQELGVDGVIIGAHKIDLEAMETLMAAAGGMQLYFSPAFDHIIEKDWTDALNWIDNNNFAGVVASTRLDHLNEKMKNYQNLQLIPFTETKDELEKLQSSIKPTIIINKK
;
A
#
# COMPACT_ATOMS: atom_id res chain seq x y z
N MET A 1 -3.90 -20.06 3.65
CA MET A 1 -2.55 -19.79 4.16
C MET A 1 -2.32 -18.30 4.00
N THR A 2 -2.02 -17.57 5.07
CA THR A 2 -1.75 -16.13 5.00
C THR A 2 -0.42 -15.88 4.28
N ILE A 3 -0.40 -14.92 3.38
CA ILE A 3 0.78 -14.42 2.69
C ILE A 3 1.28 -13.21 3.46
N ILE A 4 2.58 -13.20 3.75
CA ILE A 4 3.26 -12.04 4.33
C ILE A 4 3.99 -11.37 3.18
N GLU A 5 3.64 -10.12 2.91
CA GLU A 5 4.30 -9.23 1.98
C GLU A 5 5.23 -8.33 2.79
N PRO A 6 6.56 -8.55 2.72
CA PRO A 6 7.48 -7.70 3.43
C PRO A 6 7.43 -6.28 2.84
N MET A 7 7.47 -5.27 3.69
CA MET A 7 7.68 -3.87 3.31
C MET A 7 9.05 -3.42 3.82
N VAL A 8 9.94 -3.03 2.93
CA VAL A 8 11.32 -2.72 3.28
C VAL A 8 11.69 -1.28 2.96
N SER A 9 12.59 -0.71 3.76
CA SER A 9 12.99 0.70 3.65
C SER A 9 14.33 0.88 2.92
N LYS A 10 15.08 -0.21 2.70
CA LYS A 10 16.43 -0.18 2.12
C LYS A 10 16.64 -1.30 1.12
N PHE A 11 17.33 -1.01 0.02
CA PHE A 11 17.60 -2.02 -1.01
C PHE A 11 18.30 -3.28 -0.48
N ARG A 12 19.21 -3.17 0.49
CA ARG A 12 19.89 -4.36 1.07
C ARG A 12 18.95 -5.37 1.73
N GLU A 13 17.74 -4.96 2.10
CA GLU A 13 16.70 -5.80 2.68
C GLU A 13 15.94 -6.55 1.57
N VAL A 14 15.84 -6.00 0.36
CA VAL A 14 15.08 -6.58 -0.76
C VAL A 14 15.54 -8.02 -1.09
N PRO A 15 16.83 -8.32 -1.33
CA PRO A 15 17.25 -9.70 -1.60
C PRO A 15 16.93 -10.67 -0.47
N VAL A 16 17.08 -10.24 0.79
CA VAL A 16 16.87 -11.08 1.98
C VAL A 16 15.38 -11.40 2.15
N GLU A 17 14.53 -10.38 2.05
CA GLU A 17 13.09 -10.55 2.24
C GLU A 17 12.44 -11.28 1.07
N LEU A 18 12.95 -11.14 -0.15
CA LEU A 18 12.45 -11.88 -1.32
C LEU A 18 12.71 -13.38 -1.26
N GLU A 19 13.70 -13.85 -0.49
CA GLU A 19 13.88 -15.29 -0.23
C GLU A 19 12.70 -15.86 0.56
N ASN A 20 12.13 -15.06 1.46
CA ASN A 20 11.00 -15.42 2.31
C ASN A 20 9.64 -15.08 1.66
N ALA A 21 9.60 -14.04 0.81
CA ALA A 21 8.39 -13.59 0.13
C ALA A 21 7.92 -14.60 -0.92
N LYS A 22 6.67 -15.03 -0.78
CA LYS A 22 6.08 -16.02 -1.70
C LYS A 22 5.61 -15.41 -3.01
N VAL A 23 5.12 -14.18 -3.00
CA VAL A 23 4.38 -13.58 -4.11
C VAL A 23 4.90 -12.19 -4.47
N LYS A 24 5.06 -11.33 -3.46
CA LYS A 24 5.23 -9.90 -3.65
C LYS A 24 6.05 -9.28 -2.50
N ILE A 25 6.69 -8.15 -2.76
CA ILE A 25 7.35 -7.26 -1.79
C ILE A 25 6.87 -5.83 -2.00
N ALA A 26 6.78 -5.04 -0.93
CA ALA A 26 6.56 -3.61 -0.98
C ALA A 26 7.83 -2.84 -0.58
N ILE A 27 8.01 -1.63 -1.12
CA ILE A 27 9.12 -0.75 -0.72
C ILE A 27 8.63 0.66 -0.37
N GLU A 28 9.34 1.28 0.55
CA GLU A 28 9.17 2.68 0.97
C GLU A 28 10.55 3.26 1.36
N GLN A 29 10.63 4.56 1.61
CA GLN A 29 11.80 5.17 2.25
C GLN A 29 11.36 6.16 3.32
N GLU A 30 11.40 5.73 4.59
CA GLU A 30 10.91 6.50 5.74
C GLU A 30 9.43 6.90 5.63
N MET A 31 8.59 5.98 5.14
CA MET A 31 7.17 6.16 4.83
C MET A 31 6.89 7.16 3.70
N MET A 32 7.90 7.47 2.88
CA MET A 32 7.78 8.25 1.65
C MET A 32 8.07 7.39 0.42
N THR A 33 7.83 7.94 -0.76
CA THR A 33 8.26 7.34 -2.01
C THR A 33 9.79 7.11 -2.00
N PRO A 34 10.28 5.89 -2.29
CA PRO A 34 11.71 5.66 -2.44
C PRO A 34 12.29 6.40 -3.63
N SER A 35 13.59 6.67 -3.60
CA SER A 35 14.26 7.27 -4.77
C SER A 35 14.10 6.41 -6.03
N ARG A 36 14.03 7.05 -7.21
CA ARG A 36 13.93 6.37 -8.51
C ARG A 36 14.94 5.23 -8.70
N GLY A 37 16.19 5.44 -8.26
CA GLY A 37 17.25 4.43 -8.36
C GLY A 37 16.98 3.20 -7.48
N PHE A 38 16.40 3.39 -6.30
CA PHE A 38 15.97 2.29 -5.45
C PHE A 38 14.80 1.54 -6.09
N ILE A 39 13.77 2.25 -6.57
CA ILE A 39 12.63 1.62 -7.27
C ILE A 39 13.11 0.79 -8.46
N ALA A 40 13.98 1.34 -9.31
CA ALA A 40 14.49 0.69 -10.51
C ALA A 40 15.22 -0.62 -10.19
N GLU A 41 16.15 -0.60 -9.23
CA GLU A 41 16.93 -1.79 -8.89
C GLU A 41 16.07 -2.83 -8.15
N ALA A 42 15.16 -2.41 -7.27
CA ALA A 42 14.24 -3.30 -6.58
C ALA A 42 13.27 -3.99 -7.56
N CYS A 43 12.73 -3.24 -8.53
CA CYS A 43 11.78 -3.76 -9.52
C CYS A 43 12.46 -4.82 -10.39
N LYS A 44 13.63 -4.48 -10.93
CA LYS A 44 14.45 -5.42 -11.69
C LYS A 44 14.74 -6.70 -10.89
N TYR A 45 15.19 -6.57 -9.64
CA TYR A 45 15.52 -7.73 -8.82
C TYR A 45 14.28 -8.59 -8.51
N ALA A 46 13.15 -7.97 -8.16
CA ALA A 46 11.90 -8.68 -7.89
C ALA A 46 11.44 -9.47 -9.14
N HIS A 47 11.46 -8.85 -10.31
CA HIS A 47 11.09 -9.47 -11.57
C HIS A 47 12.03 -10.61 -11.97
N GLU A 48 13.35 -10.47 -11.79
CA GLU A 48 14.32 -11.56 -12.00
C GLU A 48 14.01 -12.79 -11.12
N LYS A 49 13.45 -12.56 -9.92
CA LYS A 49 13.00 -13.62 -9.00
C LYS A 49 11.54 -14.06 -9.23
N LYS A 50 10.87 -13.54 -10.26
CA LYS A 50 9.46 -13.78 -10.57
C LYS A 50 8.57 -13.44 -9.37
N ARG A 51 8.73 -12.22 -8.86
CA ARG A 51 7.94 -11.62 -7.78
C ARG A 51 7.45 -10.25 -8.24
N SER A 52 6.33 -9.82 -7.71
CA SER A 52 5.81 -8.47 -7.95
C SER A 52 6.40 -7.47 -6.95
N LEU A 53 6.52 -6.21 -7.37
CA LEU A 53 6.92 -5.09 -6.54
C LEU A 53 5.77 -4.08 -6.41
N ASP A 54 5.43 -3.75 -5.18
CA ASP A 54 4.60 -2.59 -4.87
C ASP A 54 5.43 -1.44 -4.29
N VAL A 55 5.01 -0.20 -4.57
CA VAL A 55 5.69 1.00 -4.07
C VAL A 55 4.70 1.86 -3.27
N LEU A 56 5.11 2.28 -2.07
CA LEU A 56 4.39 3.34 -1.35
C LEU A 56 4.64 4.68 -2.03
N ILE A 57 3.57 5.41 -2.32
CA ILE A 57 3.63 6.73 -2.94
C ILE A 57 3.19 7.76 -1.89
N SER A 58 4.13 8.60 -1.46
CA SER A 58 3.87 9.72 -0.56
C SER A 58 5.01 10.74 -0.63
N SER A 59 4.67 12.02 -0.72
CA SER A 59 5.66 13.12 -0.78
C SER A 59 6.27 13.48 0.57
N ASN A 60 5.63 13.11 1.67
CA ASN A 60 6.07 13.37 3.04
C ASN A 60 5.66 12.20 3.97
N ASN A 61 6.10 12.23 5.23
CA ASN A 61 5.74 11.25 6.24
C ASN A 61 5.05 11.86 7.48
N ASP A 62 4.64 13.13 7.39
CA ASP A 62 4.05 13.88 8.50
C ASP A 62 2.51 13.91 8.43
N THR A 63 1.94 13.92 7.23
CA THR A 63 0.50 14.11 7.00
C THR A 63 0.02 13.38 5.74
N ASN A 64 -1.28 13.08 5.71
CA ASN A 64 -1.96 12.56 4.51
C ASN A 64 -2.80 13.64 3.81
N THR A 65 -2.71 14.90 4.25
CA THR A 65 -3.31 16.06 3.59
C THR A 65 -2.23 16.75 2.78
N PHE A 66 -2.31 16.62 1.46
CA PHE A 66 -1.29 17.10 0.53
C PHE A 66 -1.74 18.41 -0.12
N ASN A 67 -0.80 19.32 -0.35
CA ASN A 67 -1.03 20.47 -1.21
C ASN A 67 -0.77 20.14 -2.69
N ASP A 68 -1.14 21.05 -3.61
CA ASP A 68 -0.99 20.83 -5.06
C ASP A 68 0.43 20.45 -5.50
N SER A 69 1.46 21.03 -4.87
CA SER A 69 2.85 20.71 -5.21
C SER A 69 3.26 19.33 -4.71
N GLU A 70 2.74 18.91 -3.55
CA GLU A 70 2.94 17.56 -3.03
C GLU A 70 2.22 16.51 -3.87
N ILE A 71 0.99 16.78 -4.30
CA ILE A 71 0.26 15.93 -5.25
C ILE A 71 1.05 15.84 -6.56
N LYS A 72 1.63 16.95 -7.04
CA LYS A 72 2.43 16.94 -8.26
C LYS A 72 3.70 16.10 -8.13
N ILE A 73 4.37 16.15 -6.97
CA ILE A 73 5.51 15.25 -6.67
C ILE A 73 5.06 13.79 -6.75
N MET A 74 3.96 13.44 -6.10
CA MET A 74 3.42 12.07 -6.10
C MET A 74 2.98 11.61 -7.51
N GLU A 75 2.43 12.51 -8.32
CA GLU A 75 2.07 12.25 -9.73
C GLU A 75 3.33 11.93 -10.57
N ASP A 76 4.38 12.74 -10.44
CA ASP A 76 5.65 12.51 -11.15
C ASP A 76 6.35 11.21 -10.68
N ASP A 77 6.22 10.85 -9.41
CA ASP A 77 6.69 9.57 -8.86
C ASP A 77 5.93 8.37 -9.47
N LEU A 78 4.61 8.50 -9.69
CA LEU A 78 3.79 7.48 -10.32
C LEU A 78 4.17 7.26 -11.79
N PHE A 79 4.44 8.33 -12.54
CA PHE A 79 4.95 8.20 -13.90
C PHE A 79 6.29 7.45 -13.94
N GLN A 80 7.19 7.72 -12.98
CA GLN A 80 8.44 6.97 -12.87
C GLN A 80 8.20 5.50 -12.52
N CYS A 81 7.25 5.20 -11.62
CA CYS A 81 6.88 3.83 -11.30
C CYS A 81 6.37 3.08 -12.53
N GLN A 82 5.51 3.73 -13.33
CA GLN A 82 5.00 3.17 -14.59
C GLN A 82 6.12 2.90 -15.59
N GLU A 83 7.03 3.87 -15.80
CA GLU A 83 8.20 3.72 -16.69
C GLU A 83 9.10 2.54 -16.28
N LEU A 84 9.24 2.30 -14.98
CA LEU A 84 10.08 1.26 -14.42
C LEU A 84 9.39 -0.12 -14.37
N GLY A 85 8.09 -0.19 -14.67
CA GLY A 85 7.33 -1.43 -14.65
C GLY A 85 6.92 -1.89 -13.26
N VAL A 86 6.73 -0.98 -12.30
CA VAL A 86 6.17 -1.30 -10.98
C VAL A 86 4.80 -1.98 -11.15
N ASP A 87 4.53 -3.03 -10.36
CA ASP A 87 3.32 -3.85 -10.50
C ASP A 87 2.12 -3.22 -9.79
N GLY A 88 2.36 -2.60 -8.63
CA GLY A 88 1.31 -2.00 -7.80
C GLY A 88 1.79 -0.80 -6.99
N VAL A 89 0.85 0.01 -6.55
CA VAL A 89 1.12 1.22 -5.76
C VAL A 89 0.17 1.31 -4.58
N ILE A 90 0.73 1.76 -3.45
CA ILE A 90 -0.02 2.06 -2.23
C ILE A 90 -0.15 3.58 -2.18
N ILE A 91 -1.36 4.08 -2.45
CA ILE A 91 -1.68 5.51 -2.55
C ILE A 91 -2.88 5.84 -1.65
N GLY A 92 -2.95 7.06 -1.13
CA GLY A 92 -4.12 7.50 -0.37
C GLY A 92 -3.95 8.88 0.24
N ALA A 93 -5.02 9.66 0.22
CA ALA A 93 -5.10 10.97 0.85
C ALA A 93 -6.14 10.98 1.98
N HIS A 94 -5.97 11.87 2.96
CA HIS A 94 -6.87 12.02 4.10
C HIS A 94 -8.30 12.28 3.61
N LYS A 95 -9.28 11.58 4.22
CA LYS A 95 -10.71 11.65 3.87
C LYS A 95 -11.03 11.35 2.40
N ILE A 96 -10.13 10.67 1.67
CA ILE A 96 -10.30 10.43 0.24
C ILE A 96 -10.53 11.76 -0.48
N ASP A 97 -9.54 12.65 -0.39
CA ASP A 97 -9.52 13.86 -1.20
C ASP A 97 -9.70 13.48 -2.68
N LEU A 98 -10.90 13.75 -3.22
CA LEU A 98 -11.31 13.22 -4.51
C LEU A 98 -10.44 13.75 -5.65
N GLU A 99 -10.07 15.03 -5.60
CA GLU A 99 -9.26 15.67 -6.65
C GLU A 99 -7.83 15.12 -6.63
N ALA A 100 -7.24 14.98 -5.44
CA ALA A 100 -5.94 14.35 -5.28
C ALA A 100 -5.98 12.89 -5.76
N MET A 101 -6.98 12.13 -5.32
CA MET A 101 -7.09 10.71 -5.66
C MET A 101 -7.34 10.49 -7.16
N GLU A 102 -8.19 11.29 -7.81
CA GLU A 102 -8.40 11.21 -9.27
C GLU A 102 -7.09 11.42 -10.05
N THR A 103 -6.29 12.41 -9.63
CA THR A 103 -4.97 12.69 -10.22
C THR A 103 -4.03 11.50 -10.06
N LEU A 104 -3.89 10.99 -8.83
CA LEU A 104 -2.98 9.88 -8.53
C LEU A 104 -3.41 8.57 -9.20
N MET A 105 -4.71 8.27 -9.24
CA MET A 105 -5.22 7.07 -9.92
C MET A 105 -4.98 7.14 -11.43
N ALA A 106 -5.16 8.31 -12.04
CA ALA A 106 -4.87 8.49 -13.47
C ALA A 106 -3.38 8.27 -13.77
N ALA A 107 -2.49 8.84 -12.95
CA ALA A 107 -1.04 8.68 -13.11
C ALA A 107 -0.56 7.25 -12.82
N ALA A 108 -1.25 6.49 -11.98
CA ALA A 108 -0.92 5.10 -11.69
C ALA A 108 -1.08 4.16 -12.90
N GLY A 109 -1.81 4.56 -13.94
CA GLY A 109 -1.62 4.02 -15.29
C GLY A 109 -1.65 2.50 -15.44
N GLY A 110 -2.62 1.81 -14.83
CA GLY A 110 -2.81 0.36 -14.93
C GLY A 110 -2.06 -0.48 -13.90
N MET A 111 -1.28 0.14 -13.00
CA MET A 111 -0.74 -0.52 -11.81
C MET A 111 -1.87 -0.95 -10.86
N GLN A 112 -1.65 -2.01 -10.08
CA GLN A 112 -2.59 -2.43 -9.06
C GLN A 112 -2.68 -1.38 -7.94
N LEU A 113 -3.90 -0.95 -7.60
CA LEU A 113 -4.11 0.06 -6.57
C LEU A 113 -4.41 -0.55 -5.21
N TYR A 114 -3.74 -0.03 -4.17
CA TYR A 114 -4.03 -0.30 -2.76
C TYR A 114 -4.21 1.03 -2.02
N PHE A 115 -5.25 1.12 -1.20
CA PHE A 115 -5.50 2.34 -0.44
C PHE A 115 -4.59 2.34 0.79
N SER A 116 -3.88 3.45 1.01
CA SER A 116 -2.83 3.56 2.02
C SER A 116 -3.35 3.53 3.47
N PRO A 117 -2.44 3.42 4.47
CA PRO A 117 -2.78 3.59 5.89
C PRO A 117 -3.49 4.91 6.25
N ALA A 118 -3.61 5.87 5.32
CA ALA A 118 -4.46 7.05 5.49
C ALA A 118 -5.91 6.68 5.89
N PHE A 119 -6.38 5.46 5.59
CA PHE A 119 -7.70 4.97 6.00
C PHE A 119 -7.87 4.94 7.53
N ASP A 120 -6.80 4.70 8.29
CA ASP A 120 -6.85 4.65 9.76
C ASP A 120 -7.35 5.98 10.36
N HIS A 121 -7.18 7.09 9.64
CA HIS A 121 -7.64 8.43 10.04
C HIS A 121 -9.10 8.73 9.66
N ILE A 122 -9.77 7.84 8.93
CA ILE A 122 -11.19 7.97 8.62
C ILE A 122 -12.00 7.53 9.85
N ILE A 123 -12.91 8.39 10.29
CA ILE A 123 -13.79 8.09 11.40
C ILE A 123 -14.87 7.10 10.98
N GLU A 124 -15.27 6.23 11.90
CA GLU A 124 -16.08 5.05 11.59
C GLU A 124 -17.42 5.36 10.92
N LYS A 125 -18.03 6.51 11.28
CA LYS A 125 -19.28 6.96 10.67
C LYS A 125 -19.19 7.16 9.15
N ASP A 126 -17.99 7.44 8.63
CA ASP A 126 -17.74 7.73 7.21
C ASP A 126 -17.14 6.50 6.49
N TRP A 127 -16.92 5.37 7.18
CA TRP A 127 -16.31 4.17 6.60
C TRP A 127 -17.11 3.57 5.44
N THR A 128 -18.43 3.56 5.52
CA THR A 128 -19.26 2.97 4.46
C THR A 128 -19.08 3.71 3.14
N ASP A 129 -19.13 5.04 3.18
CA ASP A 129 -18.94 5.89 2.00
C ASP A 129 -17.52 5.77 1.46
N ALA A 130 -16.53 5.73 2.36
CA ALA A 130 -15.14 5.53 2.00
C ALA A 130 -14.88 4.18 1.31
N LEU A 131 -15.36 3.09 1.89
CA LEU A 131 -15.19 1.75 1.33
C LEU A 131 -15.95 1.59 0.00
N ASN A 132 -17.15 2.16 -0.13
CA ASN A 132 -17.87 2.18 -1.41
C ASN A 132 -17.09 2.93 -2.49
N TRP A 133 -16.50 4.08 -2.16
CA TRP A 133 -15.68 4.81 -3.11
C TRP A 133 -14.44 4.00 -3.52
N ILE A 134 -13.76 3.37 -2.55
CA ILE A 134 -12.56 2.55 -2.79
C ILE A 134 -12.89 1.35 -3.70
N ASP A 135 -13.97 0.62 -3.41
CA ASP A 135 -14.42 -0.54 -4.22
C ASP A 135 -14.83 -0.11 -5.64
N ASN A 136 -15.58 0.99 -5.77
CA ASN A 136 -16.00 1.53 -7.08
C ASN A 136 -14.84 2.01 -7.94
N ASN A 137 -13.70 2.37 -7.34
CA ASN A 137 -12.48 2.81 -8.04
C ASN A 137 -11.45 1.68 -8.23
N ASN A 138 -11.87 0.41 -8.07
CA ASN A 138 -11.07 -0.79 -8.37
C ASN A 138 -9.78 -0.93 -7.56
N PHE A 139 -9.75 -0.42 -6.33
CA PHE A 139 -8.69 -0.77 -5.39
C PHE A 139 -8.80 -2.25 -5.01
N ALA A 140 -7.68 -2.97 -4.98
CA ALA A 140 -7.65 -4.38 -4.56
C ALA A 140 -7.78 -4.55 -3.04
N GLY A 141 -7.40 -3.53 -2.27
CA GLY A 141 -7.46 -3.61 -0.83
C GLY A 141 -7.18 -2.30 -0.13
N VAL A 142 -7.46 -2.29 1.17
CA VAL A 142 -7.13 -1.20 2.08
C VAL A 142 -6.04 -1.69 3.02
N VAL A 143 -4.94 -0.96 3.03
CA VAL A 143 -3.85 -1.14 3.98
C VAL A 143 -4.22 -0.39 5.25
N ALA A 144 -4.34 -1.09 6.38
CA ALA A 144 -4.75 -0.49 7.65
C ALA A 144 -4.02 -1.13 8.83
N SER A 145 -3.79 -0.38 9.90
CA SER A 145 -3.09 -0.84 11.11
C SER A 145 -4.00 -0.86 12.34
N THR A 146 -5.12 -0.15 12.32
CA THR A 146 -6.00 0.03 13.47
C THR A 146 -7.39 -0.56 13.26
N ARG A 147 -8.08 -0.89 14.37
CA ARG A 147 -9.50 -1.32 14.37
C ARG A 147 -9.79 -2.48 13.39
N LEU A 148 -8.80 -3.35 13.20
CA LEU A 148 -8.79 -4.37 12.15
C LEU A 148 -9.95 -5.35 12.26
N ASP A 149 -10.34 -5.80 13.46
CA ASP A 149 -11.48 -6.70 13.64
C ASP A 149 -12.77 -6.05 13.11
N HIS A 150 -13.01 -4.78 13.47
CA HIS A 150 -14.20 -4.07 13.04
C HIS A 150 -14.19 -3.78 11.54
N LEU A 151 -13.05 -3.35 11.01
CA LEU A 151 -12.90 -3.11 9.57
C LEU A 151 -13.09 -4.41 8.78
N ASN A 152 -12.54 -5.52 9.25
CA ASN A 152 -12.69 -6.85 8.65
C ASN A 152 -14.16 -7.28 8.60
N GLU A 153 -14.92 -7.08 9.68
CA GLU A 153 -16.36 -7.37 9.67
C GLU A 153 -17.12 -6.52 8.65
N LYS A 154 -16.81 -5.23 8.50
CA LYS A 154 -17.43 -4.39 7.47
C LYS A 154 -17.03 -4.82 6.06
N MET A 155 -15.77 -5.19 5.86
CA MET A 155 -15.24 -5.58 4.55
C MET A 155 -15.84 -6.86 3.99
N LYS A 156 -16.46 -7.72 4.82
CA LYS A 156 -17.22 -8.90 4.35
C LYS A 156 -18.36 -8.56 3.38
N ASN A 157 -18.82 -7.30 3.35
CA ASN A 157 -19.86 -6.84 2.43
C ASN A 157 -19.32 -6.52 1.02
N TYR A 158 -18.00 -6.54 0.83
CA TYR A 158 -17.34 -6.21 -0.43
C TYR A 158 -16.72 -7.48 -1.02
N GLN A 159 -16.97 -7.75 -2.29
CA GLN A 159 -16.48 -8.98 -2.94
C GLN A 159 -15.04 -8.86 -3.42
N ASN A 160 -14.65 -7.66 -3.85
CA ASN A 160 -13.38 -7.41 -4.53
C ASN A 160 -12.34 -6.72 -3.63
N LEU A 161 -12.78 -6.16 -2.51
CA LEU A 161 -11.93 -5.40 -1.61
C LEU A 161 -11.41 -6.27 -0.47
N GLN A 162 -10.09 -6.25 -0.26
CA GLN A 162 -9.44 -7.01 0.82
C GLN A 162 -8.96 -6.08 1.94
N LEU A 163 -9.13 -6.53 3.19
CA LEU A 163 -8.36 -5.97 4.29
C LEU A 163 -6.92 -6.46 4.19
N ILE A 164 -5.97 -5.54 4.16
CA ILE A 164 -4.54 -5.81 4.20
C ILE A 164 -3.99 -5.20 5.48
N PRO A 165 -3.87 -5.96 6.57
CA PRO A 165 -3.28 -5.42 7.77
C PRO A 165 -1.83 -4.98 7.55
N PHE A 166 -1.48 -3.85 8.16
CA PHE A 166 -0.14 -3.31 8.22
C PHE A 166 0.42 -3.47 9.63
N THR A 167 1.59 -4.11 9.74
CA THR A 167 2.30 -4.28 11.02
C THR A 167 3.72 -3.76 10.90
N GLU A 168 4.20 -3.10 11.96
CA GLU A 168 5.54 -2.54 12.03
C GLU A 168 6.50 -3.37 12.88
N THR A 169 5.95 -4.23 13.73
CA THR A 169 6.71 -5.06 14.67
C THR A 169 6.31 -6.53 14.62
N LYS A 170 7.24 -7.40 15.01
CA LYS A 170 6.99 -8.84 15.14
C LYS A 170 5.86 -9.15 16.13
N ASP A 171 5.81 -8.42 17.24
CA ASP A 171 4.76 -8.59 18.25
C ASP A 171 3.36 -8.25 17.69
N GLU A 172 3.25 -7.23 16.85
CA GLU A 172 1.99 -6.90 16.15
C GLU A 172 1.61 -8.00 15.16
N LEU A 173 2.57 -8.49 14.38
CA LEU A 173 2.35 -9.59 13.44
C LEU A 173 1.87 -10.86 14.15
N GLU A 174 2.53 -11.27 15.24
CA GLU A 174 2.16 -12.46 16.01
C GLU A 174 0.77 -12.34 16.64
N LYS A 175 0.44 -11.17 17.20
CA LYS A 175 -0.90 -10.88 17.73
C LYS A 175 -1.95 -10.93 16.64
N LEU A 176 -1.69 -10.30 15.51
CA LEU A 176 -2.60 -10.25 14.37
C LEU A 176 -2.89 -11.64 13.83
N GLN A 177 -1.85 -12.47 13.62
CA GLN A 177 -1.99 -13.84 13.15
C GLN A 177 -2.82 -14.73 14.10
N SER A 178 -2.90 -14.34 15.37
CA SER A 178 -3.70 -15.02 16.40
C SER A 178 -5.15 -14.55 16.43
N SER A 179 -5.45 -13.31 16.03
CA SER A 179 -6.81 -12.72 16.06
C SER A 179 -7.54 -12.81 14.72
N ILE A 180 -6.89 -12.37 13.64
CA ILE A 180 -7.43 -12.28 12.28
C ILE A 180 -6.62 -13.21 11.39
N LYS A 181 -7.29 -13.93 10.50
CA LYS A 181 -6.63 -14.78 9.47
C LYS A 181 -6.79 -14.14 8.10
N PRO A 182 -6.18 -12.97 7.85
CA PRO A 182 -6.28 -12.33 6.55
C PRO A 182 -5.57 -13.16 5.49
N THR A 183 -5.92 -12.93 4.22
CA THR A 183 -5.23 -13.56 3.09
C THR A 183 -3.82 -13.00 2.93
N ILE A 184 -3.67 -11.67 3.10
CA ILE A 184 -2.43 -10.92 2.90
C ILE A 184 -2.19 -10.00 4.11
N ILE A 185 -0.93 -9.86 4.53
CA ILE A 185 -0.47 -8.89 5.53
C ILE A 185 0.74 -8.18 4.93
N ILE A 186 0.80 -6.86 5.02
CA ILE A 186 2.02 -6.09 4.76
C ILE A 186 2.74 -5.91 6.09
N ASN A 187 3.99 -6.35 6.16
CA ASN A 187 4.77 -6.31 7.40
C ASN A 187 6.14 -5.67 7.21
N LYS A 188 6.48 -4.71 8.06
CA LYS A 188 7.76 -3.99 7.99
C LYS A 188 8.92 -4.71 8.71
N LYS A 189 8.66 -5.65 9.64
CA LYS A 189 9.72 -6.31 10.46
C LYS A 189 9.43 -7.72 10.96
#